data_AF-A0A958IVW7-F1
#
_entry.id   AF-A0A958IVW7-F1
#
_cell.length_a   1.000
_cell.length_b   1.000
_cell.length_c   1.000
_cell.angle_alpha   90.00
_cell.angle_beta   90.00
_cell.angle_gamma   90.00
#
_symmetry.space_group_name_H-M   'P 1'
#
loop_
_entity.id
_entity.type
_entity.pdbx_description
1 polymer ?
#
loop_
_entity_poly.entity_id
_entity_poly.type
_entity_poly.pdbx_seq_one_letter_code
_entity_poly.pdbx_strand_id
1 'polypeptide(L)' 'RYFDLNKAAWNRRTPVHCRSKFYDLEGFKSGKSSLNYIELEEVGEVRGKSLLHLQCHFGQDTL' A
#
# COMPACT_ATOMS: atom_id res chain seq x y z
N ARG A 1 15.17 20.98 0.98
CA ARG A 1 13.93 21.74 1.33
C ARG A 1 12.63 21.06 0.88
N TYR A 2 12.61 20.28 -0.22
CA TYR A 2 11.41 19.50 -0.63
C TYR A 2 11.02 18.36 0.33
N PHE A 3 11.99 17.76 1.02
CA PHE A 3 11.74 16.63 1.91
C PHE A 3 10.79 16.97 3.08
N ASP A 4 10.87 18.17 3.65
CA ASP A 4 9.99 18.57 4.77
C ASP A 4 8.54 18.78 4.30
N LEU A 5 8.35 19.38 3.13
CA LEU A 5 7.03 19.55 2.53
C LEU A 5 6.43 18.20 2.12
N ASN A 6 7.24 17.30 1.56
CA ASN A 6 6.81 15.95 1.21
C ASN A 6 6.40 15.17 2.47
N LYS A 7 7.22 15.23 3.53
CA LYS A 7 6.93 14.61 4.83
C LYS A 7 5.63 15.17 5.43
N ALA A 8 5.45 16.49 5.42
CA ALA A 8 4.23 17.12 5.92
C ALA A 8 2.99 16.69 5.11
N ALA A 9 3.10 16.63 3.78
CA ALA A 9 2.02 16.19 2.92
C ALA A 9 1.66 14.71 3.15
N TRP A 10 2.67 13.85 3.33
CA TRP A 10 2.50 12.45 3.72
C TRP A 10 1.77 12.32 5.06
N ASN A 11 2.28 12.97 6.11
CA ASN A 11 1.69 12.94 7.44
C ASN A 11 0.22 13.43 7.47
N ARG A 12 -0.17 14.34 6.58
CA ARG A 12 -1.57 14.78 6.46
C ARG A 12 -2.46 13.74 5.79
N ARG A 13 -1.96 13.00 4.80
CA ARG A 13 -2.73 12.01 4.04
C ARG A 13 -2.86 10.68 4.76
N THR A 14 -1.81 10.22 5.44
CA THR A 14 -1.78 8.91 6.11
C THR A 14 -3.00 8.67 7.01
N PRO A 15 -3.42 9.59 7.91
CA PRO A 15 -4.58 9.34 8.77
C PRO A 15 -5.90 9.17 7.99
N VAL A 16 -6.04 9.82 6.83
CA VAL A 16 -7.21 9.66 5.95
C VAL A 16 -7.20 8.27 5.32
N HIS A 17 -6.06 7.84 4.80
CA HIS A 17 -5.89 6.50 4.25
C HIS A 17 -6.12 5.40 5.30
N CYS A 18 -5.53 5.53 6.49
CA CYS A 18 -5.70 4.53 7.55
C CYS A 18 -7.14 4.34 8.04
N ARG A 19 -7.99 5.37 7.95
CA ARG A 19 -9.41 5.29 8.32
C ARG A 19 -10.32 4.91 7.16
N SER A 20 -9.79 4.86 5.94
CA SER A 20 -10.59 4.55 4.76
C SER A 20 -10.91 3.06 4.70
N LYS A 21 -12.16 2.74 4.33
CA LYS A 21 -12.56 1.36 4.02
C LYS A 21 -11.75 0.75 2.88
N PHE A 22 -11.19 1.58 2.01
CA PHE A 22 -10.38 1.13 0.87
C PHE A 22 -9.18 0.27 1.31
N TYR A 23 -8.48 0.68 2.37
CA TYR A 23 -7.27 0.00 2.83
C TYR A 23 -7.55 -1.15 3.80
N ASP A 24 -8.78 -1.27 4.33
CA ASP A 24 -9.25 -2.34 5.21
C ASP A 24 -8.16 -2.86 6.18
N LEU A 25 -7.61 -1.94 6.99
CA LEU A 25 -6.43 -2.25 7.81
C LEU A 25 -6.66 -3.41 8.79
N GLU A 26 -7.86 -3.53 9.32
CA GLU A 26 -8.20 -4.61 10.23
C GLU A 26 -8.27 -5.95 9.49
N GLY A 27 -8.87 -5.98 8.29
CA GLY A 27 -8.81 -7.14 7.41
C GLY A 27 -7.38 -7.53 7.06
N PHE A 28 -6.55 -6.57 6.65
CA PHE A 28 -5.14 -6.79 6.34
C PHE A 28 -4.37 -7.38 7.54
N LYS A 29 -4.49 -6.80 8.73
CA LYS A 29 -3.88 -7.32 9.96
C LYS A 29 -4.35 -8.73 10.32
N SER A 30 -5.57 -9.11 9.93
CA SER A 30 -6.11 -10.47 10.10
C SER A 30 -5.62 -11.47 9.04
N GLY A 31 -4.77 -11.06 8.10
CA GLY A 31 -4.18 -11.91 7.05
C GLY A 31 -4.90 -11.85 5.69
N LYS A 32 -5.84 -10.92 5.51
CA LYS A 32 -6.43 -10.67 4.18
C LYS A 32 -5.40 -10.01 3.26
N SER A 33 -5.33 -10.45 2.01
CA SER A 33 -4.52 -9.79 0.98
C SER A 33 -5.01 -8.36 0.75
N SER A 34 -4.08 -7.41 0.59
CA SER A 34 -4.38 -6.04 0.15
C SER A 34 -4.52 -5.93 -1.38
N LEU A 35 -4.07 -6.94 -2.13
CA LEU A 35 -4.14 -6.96 -3.58
C LEU A 35 -5.58 -7.18 -4.06
N ASN A 36 -6.00 -6.38 -5.02
CA ASN A 36 -7.27 -6.49 -5.71
C ASN A 36 -7.22 -7.53 -6.82
N TYR A 37 -8.39 -7.96 -7.30
CA TYR A 37 -8.48 -9.01 -8.33
C TYR A 37 -7.74 -8.65 -9.62
N ILE A 38 -7.81 -7.38 -10.06
CA ILE A 38 -7.11 -6.90 -11.26
C ILE A 38 -5.60 -7.04 -11.09
N GLU A 39 -5.06 -6.72 -9.92
CA GLU A 39 -3.62 -6.83 -9.67
C GLU A 39 -3.17 -8.29 -9.74
N LEU A 40 -3.97 -9.22 -9.20
CA LEU A 40 -3.68 -10.64 -9.26
C LEU A 40 -3.78 -11.19 -10.70
N GLU A 41 -4.78 -10.75 -11.46
CA GLU A 41 -4.97 -11.19 -12.85
C GLU A 41 -3.88 -10.65 -13.79
N GLU A 42 -3.54 -9.38 -13.68
CA GLU A 42 -2.58 -8.71 -14.57
C GLU A 42 -1.13 -9.06 -14.25
N VAL A 43 -0.77 -9.19 -12.97
CA VAL A 43 0.61 -9.55 -12.56
C VAL A 43 0.87 -11.05 -12.78
N GLY A 44 -0.11 -11.89 -12.47
CA GLY A 44 -0.01 -13.34 -12.62
C GLY A 44 1.06 -13.99 -11.72
N GLU A 45 1.61 -15.11 -12.19
CA GLU A 45 2.59 -15.91 -11.43
C GLU A 45 3.99 -15.26 -11.41
N VAL A 46 4.51 -15.08 -10.21
CA VAL A 46 5.78 -14.38 -9.94
C VAL A 46 6.78 -15.20 -9.13
N ARG A 47 6.54 -16.50 -8.94
CA ARG A 47 7.45 -17.41 -8.22
C ARG A 47 8.87 -17.31 -8.76
N GLY A 48 9.82 -17.11 -7.84
CA GLY A 48 11.25 -16.97 -8.15
C GLY A 48 11.66 -15.61 -8.73
N LYS A 49 10.73 -14.65 -8.83
CA LYS A 49 11.02 -13.27 -9.25
C LYS A 49 11.10 -12.33 -8.05
N SER A 50 11.73 -11.19 -8.25
CA SER A 50 11.68 -10.05 -7.33
C SER A 50 10.71 -9.00 -7.86
N LEU A 51 9.92 -8.39 -6.98
CA LEU A 51 8.97 -7.32 -7.33
C LEU A 51 9.46 -5.99 -6.76
N LEU A 52 9.27 -4.91 -7.53
CA LEU A 52 9.60 -3.55 -7.13
C LEU A 52 8.32 -2.75 -6.94
N HIS A 53 8.04 -2.39 -5.69
CA HIS A 53 6.91 -1.55 -5.33
C HIS A 53 7.31 -0.06 -5.41
N LEU A 54 7.00 0.60 -6.53
CA LEU A 54 7.45 1.97 -6.82
C LEU A 54 6.68 3.06 -6.06
N GLN A 55 5.44 2.81 -5.68
CA GLN A 55 4.57 3.81 -5.07
C GLN A 55 3.77 3.20 -3.94
N CYS A 56 4.04 3.67 -2.74
CA CYS A 56 3.25 3.35 -1.55
C CYS A 56 2.57 4.60 -0.99
N HIS A 57 1.48 4.42 -0.25
CA HIS A 57 0.79 5.51 0.45
C HIS A 57 1.16 5.64 1.93
N PHE A 58 1.47 4.52 2.61
CA PHE A 58 1.87 4.50 4.02
C PHE A 58 2.53 3.18 4.49
N GLY A 59 2.95 2.32 3.57
CA GLY A 59 3.73 1.09 3.86
C GLY A 59 2.92 -0.20 4.02
N GLN A 60 1.61 -0.20 3.74
CA GLN A 60 0.79 -1.40 3.89
C GLN A 60 1.23 -2.54 2.96
N ASP A 61 1.44 -2.25 1.68
CA ASP A 61 1.66 -3.26 0.63
C ASP A 61 3.15 -3.65 0.46
N THR A 62 3.99 -3.29 1.43
CA THR A 62 5.45 -3.52 1.41
C THR A 62 5.90 -4.52 2.49
N LEU A 63 4.97 -5.00 3.35
CA LEU A 63 5.19 -5.99 4.40
C LEU A 63 4.63 -7.35 3.99
#